data_AF-A0A3E0PA59-F1
#
_entry.id   AF-A0A3E0PA59-F1
#
_cell.length_a   1.000
_cell.length_b   1.000
_cell.length_c   1.000
_cell.angle_alpha   90.00
_cell.angle_beta   90.00
_cell.angle_gamma   90.00
#
_symmetry.space_group_name_H-M   'P 1'
#
loop_
_entity.id
_entity.type
_entity.pdbx_description
1 polymer ?
#
loop_
_entity_poly.entity_id
_entity_poly.type
_entity_poly.pdbx_seq_one_letter_code
_entity_poly.pdbx_strand_id
1 'polypeptide(L)'
;MRVCPKCQSRYTDETLSFCLQDGAPLVDETDVSPDHPTVAFDADDAETVVSKKGTDRIGIDIPRESTEKETQERLAVSAREVSDQDNKGTVKTVAATAVVMVVIFLVAGAIGLGIYLNRESLFSSSNTSASLPTGTNTESNRENGSRDMSPSPSVSPDATPSPTTSPTPTATSTPDVEPDKIKDVVRGRLNAWKRATESQNLSSVMSFYASRLDRYYTRSRVSRSFVRNDKNRAFGRLDSIAISISNLSVEPGSAGDSAVATFDKEWRFAGGGRISTGKVRSRFDYRLSEGNWLITGERDLKVYYTK
;
A
#
# COMPACT_ATOMS: atom_id res chain seq x y z
N MET A 1 -17.14 22.74 1.76
CA MET A 1 -17.21 22.32 3.20
C MET A 1 -15.79 22.21 3.75
N ARG A 2 -15.54 22.83 4.90
CA ARG A 2 -14.23 22.88 5.57
C ARG A 2 -14.20 21.92 6.76
N VAL A 3 -13.09 21.21 6.98
CA VAL A 3 -12.94 20.25 8.09
C VAL A 3 -11.70 20.56 8.92
N CYS A 4 -11.82 20.55 10.25
CA CYS A 4 -10.67 20.67 11.13
C CYS A 4 -9.96 19.31 11.25
N PRO A 5 -8.66 19.19 10.93
CA PRO A 5 -7.93 17.92 11.02
C PRO A 5 -7.76 17.42 12.46
N LYS A 6 -7.78 18.31 13.45
CA LYS A 6 -7.57 17.96 14.87
C LYS A 6 -8.82 17.46 15.55
N CYS A 7 -9.90 18.24 15.52
CA CYS A 7 -11.15 17.91 16.23
C CYS A 7 -12.24 17.31 15.34
N GLN A 8 -12.04 17.24 14.02
CA GLN A 8 -13.01 16.70 13.04
C GLN A 8 -14.33 17.49 12.94
N SER A 9 -14.39 18.70 13.50
CA SER A 9 -15.52 19.63 13.32
C SER A 9 -15.64 20.06 11.85
N ARG A 10 -16.88 20.10 11.35
CA ARG A 10 -17.24 20.44 9.98
C ARG A 10 -17.88 21.82 9.94
N TYR A 11 -17.43 22.66 9.02
CA TYR A 11 -17.92 24.02 8.83
C TYR A 11 -18.47 24.16 7.42
N THR A 12 -19.69 24.69 7.33
CA THR A 12 -20.36 25.00 6.05
C THR A 12 -19.91 26.35 5.49
N ASP A 13 -19.34 27.21 6.33
CA ASP A 13 -18.79 28.50 5.92
C ASP A 13 -17.39 28.32 5.32
N GLU A 14 -17.25 28.62 4.04
CA GLU A 14 -16.00 28.45 3.28
C GLU A 14 -15.00 29.59 3.53
N THR A 15 -15.46 30.71 4.12
CA THR A 15 -14.61 31.85 4.48
C THR A 15 -13.82 31.63 5.76
N LEU A 16 -14.16 30.61 6.55
CA LEU A 16 -13.41 30.23 7.74
C LEU A 16 -12.11 29.52 7.36
N SER A 17 -10.98 30.18 7.63
CA SER A 17 -9.65 29.60 7.45
C SER A 17 -9.18 28.78 8.66
N PHE A 18 -9.79 28.98 9.84
CA PHE A 18 -9.36 28.36 11.11
C PHE A 18 -10.55 27.82 11.91
N CYS A 19 -10.30 26.75 12.65
CA CYS A 19 -11.26 26.11 13.54
C CYS A 19 -11.58 26.99 14.75
N LEU A 20 -12.86 27.19 15.04
CA LEU A 20 -13.31 28.05 16.15
C LEU A 20 -13.03 27.47 17.55
N GLN A 21 -12.76 26.17 17.65
CA GLN A 21 -12.50 25.50 18.94
C GLN A 21 -11.02 25.52 19.33
N ASP A 22 -10.12 25.37 18.36
CA ASP A 22 -8.69 25.11 18.63
C ASP A 22 -7.73 25.93 17.76
N GLY A 23 -8.24 26.80 16.88
CA GLY A 23 -7.45 27.66 16.01
C GLY A 23 -6.68 26.92 14.91
N ALA A 24 -6.87 25.61 14.72
CA ALA A 24 -6.18 24.87 13.67
C ALA A 24 -6.68 25.27 12.27
N PRO A 25 -5.81 25.36 11.24
CA PRO A 25 -6.24 25.69 9.89
C PRO A 25 -7.20 24.63 9.35
N LEU A 26 -8.29 25.07 8.72
CA LEU A 26 -9.28 24.18 8.12
C LEU A 26 -8.85 23.76 6.72
N VAL A 27 -9.09 22.49 6.38
CA VAL A 27 -8.82 21.95 5.04
C VAL A 27 -10.13 21.80 4.27
N ASP A 28 -10.10 22.01 2.95
CA ASP A 28 -11.26 21.74 2.10
C ASP A 28 -11.50 20.23 2.03
N GLU A 29 -12.75 19.80 2.21
CA GLU A 29 -13.12 18.38 2.15
C GLU A 29 -12.80 17.77 0.77
N THR A 30 -12.74 18.59 -0.28
CA THR A 30 -12.32 18.21 -1.63
C THR A 30 -10.81 18.06 -1.80
N ASP A 31 -10.01 18.73 -0.96
CA ASP A 31 -8.54 18.60 -0.94
C ASP A 31 -8.06 17.49 0.00
N VAL A 32 -8.97 16.90 0.79
CA VAL A 32 -8.75 15.58 1.39
C VAL A 32 -8.95 14.52 0.30
N SER A 33 -8.20 14.63 -0.80
CA SER A 33 -8.00 13.52 -1.70
C SER A 33 -7.26 12.44 -0.90
N PRO A 34 -7.82 11.22 -0.75
CA PRO A 34 -7.19 10.18 0.05
C PRO A 34 -5.99 9.52 -0.67
N ASP A 35 -5.44 10.19 -1.67
CA ASP A 35 -4.42 9.70 -2.61
C ASP A 35 -3.14 10.52 -2.45
N HIS A 36 -2.43 10.30 -1.33
CA HIS A 36 -0.98 10.26 -1.46
C HIS A 36 -0.63 8.89 -2.04
N PRO A 37 0.15 8.81 -3.12
CA PRO A 37 0.47 7.54 -3.75
C PRO A 37 1.27 6.69 -2.76
N THR A 38 0.65 5.60 -2.30
CA THR A 38 1.40 4.35 -2.15
C THR A 38 2.12 4.19 -3.48
N VAL A 39 3.46 4.14 -3.49
CA VAL A 39 4.33 4.10 -4.69
C VAL A 39 3.71 3.19 -5.76
N ALA A 40 2.90 3.76 -6.62
CA ALA A 40 2.13 3.09 -7.64
C ALA A 40 2.37 3.92 -8.87
N PHE A 41 3.09 3.30 -9.81
CA PHE A 41 3.45 3.84 -11.11
C PHE A 41 2.35 4.76 -11.64
N ASP A 42 2.69 6.04 -11.77
CA ASP A 42 1.98 6.95 -12.65
C ASP A 42 2.17 6.42 -14.07
N ALA A 43 1.06 5.90 -14.59
CA ALA A 43 0.92 5.43 -15.95
C ALA A 43 0.65 6.65 -16.82
N ASP A 44 1.72 7.31 -17.26
CA ASP A 44 1.65 8.04 -18.52
C ASP A 44 1.78 7.03 -19.64
N ASP A 45 0.62 6.74 -20.22
CA ASP A 45 0.42 6.12 -21.53
C ASP A 45 1.07 7.01 -22.60
N ALA A 46 1.98 6.42 -23.37
CA ALA A 46 2.30 6.89 -24.70
C ALA A 46 2.09 5.71 -25.65
N GLU A 47 0.94 5.72 -26.32
CA GLU A 47 0.71 4.99 -27.56
C GLU A 47 1.87 5.32 -28.52
N THR A 48 2.64 4.30 -28.90
CA THR A 48 3.61 4.42 -29.97
C THR A 48 2.98 3.91 -31.25
N VAL A 49 2.75 4.87 -32.15
CA VAL A 49 2.29 4.67 -33.52
C VAL A 49 3.24 3.74 -34.26
N VAL A 50 2.68 2.67 -34.82
CA VAL A 50 3.35 1.73 -35.73
C VAL A 50 3.77 2.47 -36.99
N SER A 51 5.07 2.68 -37.18
CA SER A 51 5.63 3.04 -38.49
C SER A 51 6.30 1.81 -39.12
N LYS A 52 5.62 1.22 -40.11
CA LYS A 52 6.18 0.22 -41.02
C LYS A 52 7.03 0.92 -42.08
N LYS A 53 8.35 0.67 -42.07
CA LYS A 53 9.27 0.76 -43.24
C LYS A 53 10.57 0.08 -42.79
N GLY A 54 10.98 -1.09 -43.27
CA GLY A 54 11.26 -1.44 -44.66
C GLY A 54 12.78 -1.54 -44.81
N THR A 55 13.28 -2.79 -44.97
CA THR A 55 14.57 -3.21 -45.57
C THR A 55 15.88 -2.60 -45.06
N ASP A 56 16.76 -3.40 -44.46
CA ASP A 56 17.93 -3.93 -45.18
C ASP A 56 18.78 -4.91 -44.37
N ARG A 57 19.37 -5.85 -45.11
CA ARG A 57 20.27 -6.91 -44.64
C ARG A 57 21.66 -6.34 -44.36
N ILE A 58 22.27 -6.68 -43.22
CA ILE A 58 23.73 -6.76 -43.10
C ILE A 58 24.07 -7.97 -42.22
N GLY A 59 24.66 -8.99 -42.84
CA GLY A 59 25.38 -10.05 -42.15
C GLY A 59 26.81 -9.60 -41.86
N ILE A 60 27.31 -9.90 -40.66
CA ILE A 60 28.72 -9.75 -40.32
C ILE A 60 29.18 -11.05 -39.69
N ASP A 61 30.08 -11.73 -40.42
CA ASP A 61 30.89 -12.85 -39.96
C ASP A 61 31.82 -12.41 -38.82
N ILE A 62 31.90 -13.23 -37.77
CA ILE A 62 32.89 -13.06 -36.69
C ILE A 62 33.93 -14.17 -36.82
N PRO A 63 35.19 -13.85 -37.17
CA PRO A 63 36.29 -14.79 -37.03
C PRO A 63 36.70 -14.89 -35.56
N ARG A 64 36.77 -16.14 -35.12
CA ARG A 64 37.36 -16.60 -33.87
C ARG A 64 38.87 -16.72 -34.09
N GLU A 65 39.67 -15.92 -33.38
CA GLU A 65 41.10 -16.20 -33.27
C GLU A 65 41.62 -15.88 -31.87
N SER A 66 42.25 -16.90 -31.31
CA SER A 66 43.06 -16.95 -30.11
C SER A 66 44.30 -16.08 -30.22
N THR A 67 44.74 -15.42 -29.12
CA THR A 67 46.16 -15.36 -28.76
C THR A 67 46.30 -15.10 -27.27
N GLU A 68 47.08 -15.99 -26.66
CA GLU A 68 47.54 -16.06 -25.29
C GLU A 68 48.97 -15.48 -25.24
N LYS A 69 49.38 -14.95 -24.07
CA LYS A 69 50.75 -14.51 -23.69
C LYS A 69 51.15 -13.13 -24.28
N GLU A 70 51.92 -12.26 -23.64
CA GLU A 70 52.91 -12.38 -22.58
C GLU A 70 53.26 -10.96 -22.05
N THR A 71 53.99 -10.91 -20.94
CA THR A 71 54.96 -9.85 -20.61
C THR A 71 54.53 -8.73 -19.66
N GLN A 72 54.61 -9.14 -18.40
CA GLN A 72 55.12 -8.41 -17.23
C GLN A 72 56.31 -7.48 -17.53
N GLU A 73 56.38 -6.39 -16.75
CA GLU A 73 57.50 -5.45 -16.57
C GLU A 73 57.71 -4.32 -17.59
N ARG A 74 57.25 -3.12 -17.21
CA ARG A 74 58.15 -1.95 -17.09
C ARG A 74 57.62 -0.97 -16.06
N LEU A 75 58.33 -0.93 -14.94
CA LEU A 75 58.35 0.19 -14.00
C LEU A 75 59.03 1.40 -14.65
N ALA A 76 58.64 2.57 -14.14
CA ALA A 76 59.35 3.86 -14.15
C ALA A 76 58.92 4.94 -15.18
N VAL A 77 58.30 5.97 -14.60
CA VAL A 77 58.56 7.41 -14.83
C VAL A 77 58.01 8.01 -16.12
N SER A 78 56.89 8.73 -15.98
CA SER A 78 56.75 10.04 -16.63
C SER A 78 55.74 10.90 -15.85
N ALA A 79 56.26 11.91 -15.16
CA ALA A 79 55.48 13.04 -14.71
C ALA A 79 55.02 13.84 -15.92
N ARG A 80 53.71 14.07 -16.05
CA ARG A 80 53.17 15.06 -17.00
C ARG A 80 51.82 15.61 -16.54
N GLU A 81 51.88 16.87 -16.16
CA GLU A 81 50.89 17.94 -16.44
C GLU A 81 49.43 17.64 -16.07
N VAL A 82 49.07 18.04 -14.85
CA VAL A 82 47.68 18.37 -14.50
C VAL A 82 47.29 19.61 -15.30
N SER A 83 46.50 19.39 -16.35
CA SER A 83 45.85 20.44 -17.13
C SER A 83 44.80 21.14 -16.26
N ASP A 84 44.99 22.44 -16.07
CA ASP A 84 43.95 23.40 -15.71
C ASP A 84 42.84 23.30 -16.77
N GLN A 85 41.62 22.96 -16.36
CA GLN A 85 40.45 23.01 -17.25
C GLN A 85 39.43 24.01 -16.69
N ASP A 86 39.63 25.24 -17.14
CA ASP A 86 38.70 26.34 -17.37
C ASP A 86 37.22 26.08 -16.98
N ASN A 87 36.82 26.65 -15.85
CA ASN A 87 35.43 26.84 -15.44
C ASN A 87 34.78 27.98 -16.26
N LYS A 88 34.33 27.69 -17.48
CA LYS A 88 33.43 28.58 -18.25
C LYS A 88 32.32 27.80 -18.95
N GLY A 89 31.32 27.36 -18.17
CA GLY A 89 30.14 26.69 -18.74
C GLY A 89 28.83 26.75 -17.94
N THR A 90 28.80 27.28 -16.71
CA THR A 90 27.70 27.03 -15.75
C THR A 90 26.53 28.02 -15.79
N VAL A 91 26.38 28.82 -16.86
CA VAL A 91 25.26 29.79 -16.96
C VAL A 91 24.26 29.45 -18.07
N LYS A 92 24.61 28.57 -19.02
CA LYS A 92 23.67 28.19 -20.11
C LYS A 92 22.73 27.02 -19.77
N THR A 93 23.01 26.27 -18.70
CA THR A 93 22.24 25.06 -18.35
C THR A 93 20.97 25.34 -17.56
N VAL A 94 20.87 26.49 -16.87
CA VAL A 94 19.70 26.85 -16.04
C VAL A 94 18.54 27.40 -16.88
N ALA A 95 18.83 28.05 -18.02
CA ALA A 95 17.79 28.56 -18.90
C ALA A 95 17.06 27.43 -19.67
N ALA A 96 17.76 26.35 -20.02
CA ALA A 96 17.17 25.22 -20.74
C ALA A 96 16.19 24.41 -19.87
N THR A 97 16.48 24.24 -18.57
CA THR A 97 15.59 23.52 -17.65
C THR A 97 14.31 24.29 -17.31
N ALA A 98 14.37 25.62 -17.25
CA ALA A 98 13.18 26.45 -17.02
C ALA A 98 12.17 26.36 -18.19
N VAL A 99 12.65 26.32 -19.43
CA VAL A 99 11.77 26.20 -20.62
C VAL A 99 11.08 24.84 -20.66
N VAL A 100 11.79 23.75 -20.30
CA VAL A 100 11.20 22.40 -20.25
C VAL A 100 10.11 22.30 -19.18
N MET A 101 10.31 22.88 -18.00
CA MET A 101 9.29 22.91 -16.94
C MET A 101 8.02 23.65 -17.38
N VAL A 102 8.15 24.81 -18.03
CA VAL A 102 6.98 25.58 -18.52
C VAL A 102 6.19 24.79 -19.56
N VAL A 103 6.85 24.08 -20.47
CA VAL A 103 6.16 23.24 -21.47
C VAL A 103 5.42 22.09 -20.80
N ILE A 104 6.00 21.44 -19.78
CA ILE A 104 5.33 20.36 -19.03
C ILE A 104 4.08 20.89 -18.31
N PHE A 105 4.16 22.06 -17.67
CA PHE A 105 2.99 22.66 -17.00
C PHE A 105 1.87 23.05 -17.98
N LEU A 106 2.21 23.51 -19.19
CA LEU A 106 1.21 23.83 -20.21
C LEU A 106 0.52 22.57 -20.75
N VAL A 107 1.26 21.48 -20.97
CA VAL A 107 0.69 20.20 -21.44
C VAL A 107 -0.18 19.57 -20.35
N ALA A 108 0.29 19.51 -19.09
CA ALA A 108 -0.48 18.98 -17.98
C ALA A 108 -1.75 19.82 -17.70
N GLY A 109 -1.65 21.15 -17.81
CA GLY A 109 -2.80 22.06 -17.68
C GLY A 109 -3.86 21.84 -18.75
N ALA A 110 -3.46 21.61 -20.01
CA ALA A 110 -4.40 21.32 -21.09
C ALA A 110 -5.12 19.97 -20.93
N ILE A 111 -4.42 18.93 -20.45
CA ILE A 111 -5.01 17.61 -20.18
C ILE A 111 -5.99 17.68 -19.01
N GLY A 112 -5.62 18.38 -17.92
CA GLY A 112 -6.51 18.60 -16.78
C GLY A 112 -7.78 19.35 -17.15
N LEU A 113 -7.66 20.38 -18.00
CA LEU A 113 -8.81 21.13 -18.51
C LEU A 113 -9.71 20.28 -19.41
N GLY A 114 -9.15 19.39 -20.24
CA GLY A 114 -9.91 18.46 -21.07
C GLY A 114 -10.72 17.45 -20.25
N ILE A 115 -10.15 16.89 -19.19
CA ILE A 115 -10.85 15.96 -18.28
C ILE A 115 -11.94 16.69 -17.49
N TYR A 116 -11.66 17.93 -17.05
CA TYR A 116 -12.63 18.75 -16.32
C TYR A 116 -13.86 19.08 -17.17
N LEU A 117 -13.66 19.44 -18.44
CA LEU A 117 -14.76 19.78 -19.35
C LEU A 117 -15.52 18.56 -19.88
N ASN A 118 -14.93 17.36 -19.87
CA ASN A 118 -15.60 16.13 -20.32
C ASN A 118 -16.38 15.41 -19.21
N ARG A 119 -16.47 15.98 -18.00
CA ARG A 119 -17.14 15.34 -16.86
C ARG A 119 -18.68 15.46 -16.89
N GLU A 120 -19.25 16.28 -17.77
CA GLU A 120 -20.71 16.45 -17.88
C GLU A 120 -21.39 15.46 -18.84
N SER A 121 -20.66 14.65 -19.60
CA SER A 121 -21.24 13.76 -20.64
C SER A 121 -21.38 12.28 -20.25
N LEU A 122 -20.89 11.84 -19.09
CA LEU A 122 -20.80 10.40 -18.75
C LEU A 122 -21.82 9.89 -17.70
N PHE A 123 -22.79 10.70 -17.30
CA PHE A 123 -23.91 10.24 -16.46
C PHE A 123 -25.25 10.43 -17.18
N SER A 124 -25.40 9.84 -18.37
CA SER A 124 -26.72 9.54 -18.94
C SER A 124 -27.08 8.09 -18.68
N SER A 125 -28.15 7.94 -17.89
CA SER A 125 -28.78 6.73 -17.39
C SER A 125 -29.07 5.65 -18.44
N SER A 126 -28.85 4.38 -18.06
CA SER A 126 -29.73 3.28 -18.48
C SER A 126 -29.83 2.23 -17.36
N ASN A 127 -30.77 2.47 -16.43
CA ASN A 127 -31.30 1.41 -15.58
C ASN A 127 -32.21 0.51 -16.44
N THR A 128 -31.66 -0.59 -16.95
CA THR A 128 -32.46 -1.69 -17.52
C THR A 128 -32.48 -2.82 -16.49
N SER A 129 -33.55 -2.85 -15.69
CA SER A 129 -33.88 -4.01 -14.86
C SER A 129 -34.36 -5.15 -15.77
N ALA A 130 -33.48 -6.12 -16.02
CA ALA A 130 -33.86 -7.36 -16.67
C ALA A 130 -34.50 -8.31 -15.64
N SER A 131 -35.79 -8.57 -15.83
CA SER A 131 -36.56 -9.64 -15.22
C SER A 131 -36.01 -11.01 -15.64
N LEU A 132 -35.83 -11.92 -14.67
CA LEU A 132 -35.55 -13.34 -14.93
C LEU A 132 -36.83 -14.05 -15.40
N PRO A 133 -36.76 -14.93 -16.42
CA PRO A 133 -37.88 -15.76 -16.82
C PRO A 133 -38.04 -16.99 -15.93
N THR A 134 -39.27 -17.17 -15.45
CA THR A 134 -39.85 -18.40 -14.94
C THR A 134 -39.75 -19.50 -15.99
N GLY A 135 -39.02 -20.58 -15.66
CA GLY A 135 -38.94 -21.81 -16.44
C GLY A 135 -39.39 -23.00 -15.59
N THR A 136 -40.64 -23.39 -15.80
CA THR A 136 -41.32 -24.60 -15.37
C THR A 136 -40.50 -25.86 -15.65
N ASN A 137 -40.38 -26.75 -14.66
CA ASN A 137 -40.30 -28.19 -14.89
C ASN A 137 -41.08 -28.92 -13.79
N THR A 138 -42.18 -29.50 -14.24
CA THR A 138 -43.05 -30.46 -13.57
C THR A 138 -42.49 -31.85 -13.82
N GLU A 139 -42.18 -32.61 -12.77
CA GLU A 139 -42.34 -34.08 -12.68
C GLU A 139 -41.88 -34.50 -11.27
N SER A 140 -42.82 -34.74 -10.36
CA SER A 140 -43.28 -36.09 -10.03
C SER A 140 -42.21 -36.93 -9.31
N ASN A 141 -42.07 -36.74 -8.01
CA ASN A 141 -42.14 -37.92 -7.15
C ASN A 141 -42.81 -37.58 -5.81
N ARG A 142 -43.82 -38.40 -5.50
CA ARG A 142 -44.81 -38.27 -4.46
C ARG A 142 -44.61 -39.47 -3.56
N GLU A 143 -44.29 -39.23 -2.29
CA GLU A 143 -44.45 -40.11 -1.12
C GLU A 143 -43.60 -39.46 -0.01
N ASN A 144 -43.97 -39.37 1.26
CA ASN A 144 -45.13 -39.74 2.06
C ASN A 144 -44.73 -39.30 3.48
N GLY A 145 -45.62 -38.68 4.27
CA GLY A 145 -45.39 -38.53 5.72
C GLY A 145 -45.70 -37.17 6.33
N SER A 146 -46.99 -36.96 6.60
CA SER A 146 -47.52 -35.98 7.56
C SER A 146 -46.91 -36.08 8.96
N ARG A 147 -46.84 -34.91 9.62
CA ARG A 147 -47.18 -34.57 11.03
C ARG A 147 -46.46 -33.25 11.32
N ASP A 148 -47.06 -32.08 11.18
CA ASP A 148 -48.18 -31.55 11.98
C ASP A 148 -48.00 -31.82 13.47
N MET A 149 -47.45 -30.83 14.19
CA MET A 149 -47.71 -30.57 15.61
C MET A 149 -47.10 -29.22 16.05
N SER A 150 -47.96 -28.21 16.06
CA SER A 150 -48.02 -27.15 17.08
C SER A 150 -48.03 -27.78 18.49
N PRO A 151 -47.33 -27.24 19.50
CA PRO A 151 -47.90 -26.12 20.27
C PRO A 151 -46.89 -25.10 20.85
N SER A 152 -47.44 -23.92 21.13
CA SER A 152 -46.93 -22.92 22.07
C SER A 152 -46.86 -23.49 23.50
N PRO A 153 -45.85 -23.06 24.29
CA PRO A 153 -46.15 -22.73 25.67
C PRO A 153 -45.58 -21.36 26.07
N SER A 154 -46.51 -20.51 26.51
CA SER A 154 -46.29 -19.43 27.47
C SER A 154 -46.00 -20.04 28.84
N VAL A 155 -44.84 -19.72 29.43
CA VAL A 155 -44.65 -19.79 30.87
C VAL A 155 -43.68 -18.70 31.30
N SER A 156 -44.23 -17.74 32.04
CA SER A 156 -43.51 -16.92 33.03
C SER A 156 -43.56 -17.69 34.35
N PRO A 157 -42.44 -17.78 35.08
CA PRO A 157 -42.49 -17.20 36.42
C PRO A 157 -41.21 -16.45 36.81
N ASP A 158 -41.50 -15.33 37.47
CA ASP A 158 -40.75 -14.59 38.47
C ASP A 158 -39.78 -15.47 39.29
N ALA A 159 -38.49 -15.14 39.23
CA ALA A 159 -37.48 -15.59 40.17
C ALA A 159 -36.55 -14.41 40.48
N THR A 160 -36.82 -13.78 41.62
CA THR A 160 -35.95 -12.80 42.26
C THR A 160 -34.58 -13.44 42.54
N PRO A 161 -33.47 -12.96 41.94
CA PRO A 161 -32.15 -13.45 42.28
C PRO A 161 -31.69 -12.86 43.62
N SER A 162 -31.40 -13.74 44.58
CA SER A 162 -30.66 -13.41 45.80
C SER A 162 -29.32 -12.73 45.48
N PRO A 163 -28.86 -11.76 46.29
CA PRO A 163 -27.53 -11.15 46.13
C PRO A 163 -26.46 -12.17 46.51
N THR A 164 -25.93 -12.89 45.51
CA THR A 164 -24.71 -13.66 45.65
C THR A 164 -23.56 -12.70 45.88
N THR A 165 -22.98 -12.78 47.08
CA THR A 165 -21.73 -12.14 47.47
C THR A 165 -20.64 -12.47 46.44
N SER A 166 -20.31 -11.46 45.63
CA SER A 166 -19.23 -11.50 44.65
C SER A 166 -17.92 -11.87 45.39
N PRO A 167 -17.26 -12.99 45.07
CA PRO A 167 -15.93 -13.25 45.59
C PRO A 167 -15.02 -12.12 45.10
N THR A 168 -14.33 -11.48 46.05
CA THR A 168 -13.25 -10.54 45.77
C THR A 168 -12.32 -11.16 44.72
N PRO A 169 -12.13 -10.54 43.55
CA PRO A 169 -11.28 -11.11 42.51
C PRO A 169 -9.88 -11.26 43.09
N THR A 170 -9.45 -12.50 43.29
CA THR A 170 -8.06 -12.85 43.53
C THR A 170 -7.28 -12.29 42.35
N ALA A 171 -6.40 -11.33 42.64
CA ALA A 171 -5.49 -10.75 41.65
C ALA A 171 -4.73 -11.91 40.99
N THR A 172 -5.17 -12.28 39.79
CA THR A 172 -4.49 -13.25 38.95
C THR A 172 -3.16 -12.61 38.62
N SER A 173 -2.09 -13.17 39.18
CA SER A 173 -0.71 -12.78 38.91
C SER A 173 -0.56 -12.63 37.41
N THR A 174 -0.26 -11.41 36.97
CA THR A 174 0.05 -11.07 35.58
C THR A 174 0.99 -12.16 35.05
N PRO A 175 0.58 -12.97 34.05
CA PRO A 175 1.45 -13.98 33.48
C PRO A 175 2.74 -13.28 33.07
N ASP A 176 3.87 -13.82 33.50
CA ASP A 176 5.19 -13.27 33.21
C ASP A 176 5.37 -13.26 31.68
N VAL A 177 5.06 -12.11 31.08
CA VAL A 177 5.15 -11.89 29.65
C VAL A 177 6.63 -11.76 29.35
N GLU A 178 7.26 -12.83 28.88
CA GLU A 178 8.66 -12.82 28.52
C GLU A 178 8.87 -11.96 27.25
N PRO A 179 9.41 -10.72 27.36
CA PRO A 179 9.39 -9.77 26.25
C PRO A 179 10.25 -10.24 25.08
N ASP A 180 11.29 -11.01 25.34
CA ASP A 180 12.20 -11.51 24.31
C ASP A 180 11.53 -12.56 23.42
N LYS A 181 10.65 -13.40 23.96
CA LYS A 181 9.81 -14.31 23.16
C LYS A 181 8.90 -13.55 22.20
N ILE A 182 8.32 -12.43 22.64
CA ILE A 182 7.49 -11.58 21.76
C ILE A 182 8.33 -11.01 20.62
N LYS A 183 9.53 -10.49 20.92
CA LYS A 183 10.43 -9.95 19.89
C LYS A 183 10.76 -11.00 18.83
N ASP A 184 11.04 -12.23 19.24
CA ASP A 184 11.36 -13.32 18.33
C ASP A 184 10.18 -13.73 17.45
N VAL A 185 8.98 -13.85 18.03
CA VAL A 185 7.75 -14.17 17.29
C VAL A 185 7.40 -13.07 16.29
N VAL A 186 7.48 -11.79 16.69
CA VAL A 186 7.21 -10.65 15.81
C VAL A 186 8.24 -10.56 14.68
N ARG A 187 9.53 -10.82 14.96
CA ARG A 187 10.58 -10.91 13.93
C ARG A 187 10.27 -12.02 12.93
N GLY A 188 9.88 -13.20 13.41
CA GLY A 188 9.46 -14.32 12.57
C GLY A 188 8.26 -13.98 11.68
N ARG A 189 7.25 -13.33 12.25
CA ARG A 189 6.05 -12.84 11.54
C ARG A 189 6.41 -11.84 10.44
N LEU A 190 7.26 -10.86 10.73
CA LEU A 190 7.71 -9.87 9.74
C LEU A 190 8.45 -10.52 8.56
N ASN A 191 9.34 -11.47 8.84
CA ASN A 191 10.06 -12.22 7.79
C ASN A 191 9.15 -13.13 6.97
N ALA A 192 8.10 -13.69 7.58
CA ALA A 192 7.09 -14.46 6.85
C ALA A 192 6.21 -13.56 5.96
N TRP A 193 5.80 -12.39 6.46
CA TRP A 193 5.09 -11.36 5.67
C TRP A 193 5.92 -10.91 4.47
N LYS A 194 7.23 -10.68 4.66
CA LYS A 194 8.18 -10.34 3.59
C LYS A 194 8.15 -11.39 2.47
N ARG A 195 8.37 -12.67 2.81
CA ARG A 195 8.37 -13.78 1.84
C ARG A 195 7.02 -13.94 1.12
N ALA A 196 5.92 -13.76 1.84
CA ALA A 196 4.59 -13.79 1.23
C ALA A 196 4.38 -12.63 0.25
N THR A 197 4.93 -11.45 0.55
CA THR A 197 4.85 -10.27 -0.31
C THR A 197 5.72 -10.43 -1.56
N GLU A 198 6.95 -10.94 -1.41
CA GLU A 198 7.87 -11.21 -2.53
C GLU A 198 7.35 -12.30 -3.48
N SER A 199 6.59 -13.27 -2.96
CA SER A 199 5.92 -14.29 -3.78
C SER A 199 4.60 -13.82 -4.40
N GLN A 200 4.19 -12.56 -4.16
CA GLN A 200 2.94 -11.98 -4.63
C GLN A 200 1.69 -12.82 -4.30
N ASN A 201 1.75 -13.69 -3.29
CA ASN A 201 0.63 -14.52 -2.88
C ASN A 201 -0.30 -13.69 -1.97
N LEU A 202 -1.29 -13.04 -2.59
CA LEU A 202 -2.23 -12.15 -1.91
C LEU A 202 -2.91 -12.82 -0.71
N SER A 203 -3.32 -14.09 -0.83
CA SER A 203 -3.97 -14.81 0.26
C SER A 203 -3.04 -15.01 1.45
N SER A 204 -1.78 -15.38 1.21
CA SER A 204 -0.74 -15.48 2.24
C SER A 204 -0.42 -14.12 2.86
N VAL A 205 -0.32 -13.05 2.08
CA VAL A 205 -0.09 -11.70 2.62
C VAL A 205 -1.26 -11.29 3.53
N MET A 206 -2.49 -11.60 3.14
CA MET A 206 -3.68 -11.22 3.91
C MET A 206 -3.83 -11.96 5.25
N SER A 207 -3.17 -13.10 5.47
CA SER A 207 -3.19 -13.79 6.77
C SER A 207 -2.38 -13.09 7.86
N PHE A 208 -1.54 -12.10 7.49
CA PHE A 208 -0.77 -11.31 8.45
C PHE A 208 -1.54 -10.12 9.00
N TYR A 209 -2.59 -9.65 8.32
CA TYR A 209 -3.34 -8.46 8.72
C TYR A 209 -4.48 -8.80 9.68
N ALA A 210 -4.84 -7.90 10.59
CA ALA A 210 -6.07 -8.00 11.37
C ALA A 210 -7.32 -7.78 10.49
N SER A 211 -8.52 -8.05 10.99
CA SER A 211 -9.77 -7.81 10.25
C SER A 211 -10.02 -6.32 10.01
N ARG A 212 -9.56 -5.47 10.93
CA ARG A 212 -9.49 -4.01 10.83
C ARG A 212 -8.12 -3.53 11.29
N LEU A 213 -7.63 -2.50 10.61
CA LEU A 213 -6.40 -1.80 10.94
C LEU A 213 -6.74 -0.43 11.54
N ASP A 214 -6.09 -0.09 12.64
CA ASP A 214 -6.16 1.23 13.25
C ASP A 214 -5.57 2.28 12.30
N ARG A 215 -4.48 1.93 11.60
CA ARG A 215 -3.78 2.79 10.64
C ARG A 215 -3.29 2.01 9.41
N TYR A 216 -3.53 2.54 8.22
CA TYR A 216 -2.96 2.05 6.97
C TYR A 216 -2.45 3.23 6.15
N TYR A 217 -1.14 3.45 6.18
CA TYR A 217 -0.48 4.66 5.72
C TYR A 217 -1.12 5.91 6.34
N THR A 218 -1.73 6.77 5.53
CA THR A 218 -2.43 7.99 5.95
C THR A 218 -3.84 7.70 6.46
N ARG A 219 -4.45 6.58 6.05
CA ARG A 219 -5.85 6.23 6.35
C ARG A 219 -5.99 5.57 7.72
N SER A 220 -7.12 5.76 8.38
CA SER A 220 -7.43 5.16 9.69
C SER A 220 -8.66 4.25 9.61
N ARG A 221 -8.77 3.30 10.56
CA ARG A 221 -9.93 2.38 10.69
C ARG A 221 -10.25 1.59 9.41
N VAL A 222 -9.21 1.16 8.70
CA VAL A 222 -9.29 0.51 7.40
C VAL A 222 -9.64 -0.98 7.54
N SER A 223 -10.49 -1.53 6.67
CA SER A 223 -10.81 -2.97 6.68
C SER A 223 -9.71 -3.81 6.00
N ARG A 224 -9.60 -5.09 6.37
CA ARG A 224 -8.73 -6.04 5.65
C ARG A 224 -9.06 -6.15 4.16
N SER A 225 -10.34 -6.02 3.78
CA SER A 225 -10.77 -6.03 2.38
C SER A 225 -10.22 -4.84 1.58
N PHE A 226 -10.14 -3.66 2.20
CA PHE A 226 -9.51 -2.50 1.58
C PHE A 226 -8.02 -2.76 1.33
N VAL A 227 -7.29 -3.27 2.34
CA VAL A 227 -5.87 -3.62 2.21
C VAL A 227 -5.67 -4.68 1.12
N ARG A 228 -6.55 -5.69 1.06
CA ARG A 228 -6.53 -6.72 0.01
C ARG A 228 -6.66 -6.09 -1.39
N ASN A 229 -7.63 -5.21 -1.59
CA ASN A 229 -7.86 -4.58 -2.89
C ASN A 229 -6.67 -3.70 -3.29
N ASP A 230 -6.07 -2.98 -2.33
CA ASP A 230 -4.88 -2.16 -2.58
C ASP A 230 -3.67 -2.99 -2.99
N LYS A 231 -3.33 -4.02 -2.22
CA LYS A 231 -2.25 -4.95 -2.56
C LYS A 231 -2.51 -5.68 -3.88
N ASN A 232 -3.77 -6.06 -4.18
CA ASN A 232 -4.13 -6.70 -5.44
C ASN A 232 -3.85 -5.79 -6.65
N ARG A 233 -4.21 -4.50 -6.57
CA ARG A 233 -3.88 -3.52 -7.61
C ARG A 233 -2.37 -3.37 -7.81
N ALA A 234 -1.62 -3.30 -6.71
CA ALA A 234 -0.16 -3.21 -6.77
C ALA A 234 0.46 -4.47 -7.40
N PHE A 235 0.06 -5.66 -6.94
CA PHE A 235 0.59 -6.93 -7.45
C PHE A 235 0.26 -7.17 -8.93
N GLY A 236 -0.91 -6.72 -9.40
CA GLY A 236 -1.28 -6.84 -10.82
C GLY A 236 -0.43 -5.98 -11.78
N ARG A 237 0.38 -5.05 -11.26
CA ARG A 237 1.28 -4.20 -12.05
C ARG A 237 2.75 -4.62 -11.98
N LEU A 238 3.07 -5.61 -11.14
CA LEU A 238 4.45 -5.97 -10.81
C LEU A 238 4.75 -7.37 -11.32
N ASP A 239 5.87 -7.50 -12.04
CA ASP A 239 6.43 -8.77 -12.48
C ASP A 239 7.30 -9.39 -11.38
N SER A 240 7.92 -8.57 -10.54
CA SER A 240 8.72 -9.04 -9.41
C SER A 240 8.79 -8.04 -8.26
N ILE A 241 8.92 -8.59 -7.05
CA ILE A 241 9.04 -7.86 -5.80
C ILE A 241 10.25 -8.39 -5.03
N ALA A 242 11.21 -7.53 -4.75
CA ALA A 242 12.31 -7.83 -3.82
C ALA A 242 12.32 -6.79 -2.69
N ILE A 243 12.39 -7.28 -1.45
CA ILE A 243 12.40 -6.47 -0.24
C ILE A 243 13.64 -6.85 0.58
N SER A 244 14.29 -5.86 1.19
CA SER A 244 15.31 -6.06 2.24
C SER A 244 14.87 -5.35 3.50
N ILE A 245 15.01 -6.02 4.65
CA ILE A 245 14.66 -5.49 5.97
C ILE A 245 15.93 -5.37 6.79
N SER A 246 16.15 -4.20 7.38
CA SER A 246 17.30 -3.88 8.22
C SER A 246 16.87 -3.03 9.42
N ASN A 247 17.77 -2.86 10.40
CA ASN A 247 17.55 -1.97 11.56
C ASN A 247 16.23 -2.25 12.30
N LEU A 248 15.86 -3.52 12.43
CA LEU A 248 14.64 -3.93 13.10
C LEU A 248 14.73 -3.70 14.62
N SER A 249 13.86 -2.85 15.13
CA SER A 249 13.55 -2.73 16.56
C SER A 249 12.13 -3.24 16.82
N VAL A 250 11.96 -4.02 17.88
CA VAL A 250 10.64 -4.50 18.33
C VAL A 250 10.44 -4.11 19.80
N GLU A 251 9.34 -3.42 20.05
CA GLU A 251 8.91 -2.94 21.36
C GLU A 251 7.61 -3.64 21.76
N PRO A 252 7.67 -4.69 22.60
CA PRO A 252 6.47 -5.30 23.19
C PRO A 252 5.72 -4.32 24.08
N GLY A 253 4.38 -4.36 24.04
CA GLY A 253 3.53 -3.62 24.95
C GLY A 253 3.53 -4.24 26.35
N SER A 254 3.21 -3.43 27.37
CA SER A 254 3.25 -3.84 28.78
C SER A 254 2.33 -5.01 29.12
N ALA A 255 1.20 -5.15 28.41
CA ALA A 255 0.26 -6.25 28.58
C ALA A 255 0.65 -7.53 27.83
N GLY A 256 1.69 -7.50 26.99
CA GLY A 256 2.16 -8.66 26.21
C GLY A 256 1.27 -9.08 25.03
N ASP A 257 0.18 -8.37 24.78
CA ASP A 257 -0.78 -8.62 23.71
C ASP A 257 -0.59 -7.68 22.50
N SER A 258 0.41 -6.80 22.57
CA SER A 258 0.70 -5.80 21.54
C SER A 258 2.20 -5.64 21.35
N ALA A 259 2.60 -5.22 20.16
CA ALA A 259 4.00 -4.93 19.85
C ALA A 259 4.10 -3.93 18.71
N VAL A 260 5.14 -3.11 18.74
CA VAL A 260 5.48 -2.20 17.65
C VAL A 260 6.80 -2.63 17.03
N ALA A 261 6.82 -2.87 15.73
CA ALA A 261 8.05 -3.11 14.98
C ALA A 261 8.38 -1.89 14.12
N THR A 262 9.60 -1.37 14.24
CA THR A 262 10.13 -0.31 13.38
C THR A 262 11.36 -0.84 12.66
N PHE A 263 11.44 -0.64 11.35
CA PHE A 263 12.52 -1.19 10.54
C PHE A 263 12.75 -0.35 9.28
N ASP A 264 13.94 -0.47 8.69
CA ASP A 264 14.21 0.06 7.37
C ASP A 264 13.81 -0.99 6.32
N LYS A 265 12.97 -0.57 5.38
CA LYS A 265 12.46 -1.36 4.25
C LYS A 265 13.06 -0.79 2.98
N GLU A 266 13.94 -1.56 2.34
CA GLU A 266 14.48 -1.28 1.01
C GLU A 266 13.78 -2.17 0.00
N TRP A 267 13.48 -1.63 -1.19
CA TRP A 267 12.77 -2.38 -2.21
C TRP A 267 13.37 -2.23 -3.60
N ARG A 268 13.11 -3.25 -4.41
CA ARG A 268 13.24 -3.25 -5.85
C ARG A 268 12.02 -3.94 -6.44
N PHE A 269 11.18 -3.18 -7.12
CA PHE A 269 9.98 -3.66 -7.79
C PHE A 269 10.19 -3.52 -9.30
N ALA A 270 9.87 -4.55 -10.07
CA ALA A 270 9.88 -4.46 -11.53
C ALA A 270 8.50 -4.81 -12.08
N GLY A 271 8.07 -4.12 -13.12
CA GLY A 271 6.75 -4.27 -13.73
C GLY A 271 6.62 -3.44 -15.00
N GLY A 272 6.10 -4.03 -16.09
CA GLY A 272 5.81 -3.27 -17.32
C GLY A 272 7.04 -2.60 -17.94
N GLY A 273 8.21 -3.25 -17.86
CA GLY A 273 9.48 -2.73 -18.37
C GLY A 273 10.12 -1.62 -17.52
N ARG A 274 9.53 -1.25 -16.39
CA ARG A 274 10.06 -0.25 -15.45
C ARG A 274 10.57 -0.92 -14.17
N ILE A 275 11.54 -0.28 -13.52
CA ILE A 275 12.06 -0.70 -12.22
C ILE A 275 11.91 0.48 -11.25
N SER A 276 11.25 0.24 -10.11
CA SER A 276 11.21 1.16 -8.99
C SER A 276 12.13 0.65 -7.87
N THR A 277 12.94 1.53 -7.32
CA THR A 277 13.76 1.23 -6.14
C THR A 277 13.59 2.30 -5.07
N GLY A 278 13.80 1.95 -3.81
CA GLY A 278 13.71 2.94 -2.75
C GLY A 278 14.00 2.36 -1.39
N LYS A 279 14.08 3.24 -0.41
CA LYS A 279 14.25 2.87 1.00
C LYS A 279 13.43 3.80 1.88
N VAL A 280 12.68 3.22 2.80
CA VAL A 280 11.89 3.92 3.81
C VAL A 280 12.15 3.33 5.19
N ARG A 281 11.89 4.11 6.24
CA ARG A 281 11.67 3.60 7.59
C ARG A 281 10.19 3.28 7.74
N SER A 282 9.83 2.02 7.94
CA SER A 282 8.46 1.56 8.14
C SER A 282 8.18 1.24 9.61
N ARG A 283 6.90 1.27 9.98
CA ARG A 283 6.39 0.83 11.28
C ARG A 283 5.19 -0.08 11.09
N PHE A 284 5.22 -1.24 11.72
CA PHE A 284 4.08 -2.13 11.89
C PHE A 284 3.63 -2.12 13.35
N ASP A 285 2.33 -1.96 13.56
CA ASP A 285 1.67 -2.17 14.83
C ASP A 285 1.04 -3.57 14.82
N TYR A 286 1.30 -4.38 15.86
CA TYR A 286 0.79 -5.73 15.99
C TYR A 286 -0.10 -5.88 17.23
N ARG A 287 -1.08 -6.79 17.14
CA ARG A 287 -1.89 -7.26 18.26
C ARG A 287 -2.02 -8.79 18.23
N LEU A 288 -1.93 -9.41 19.40
CA LEU A 288 -2.20 -10.83 19.59
C LEU A 288 -3.71 -11.05 19.58
N SER A 289 -4.20 -11.90 18.68
CA SER A 289 -5.62 -12.23 18.53
C SER A 289 -5.72 -13.71 18.19
N GLU A 290 -6.46 -14.49 18.98
CA GLU A 290 -6.63 -15.94 18.77
C GLU A 290 -5.29 -16.67 18.62
N GLY A 291 -4.32 -16.35 19.47
CA GLY A 291 -2.97 -16.92 19.44
C GLY A 291 -2.09 -16.44 18.26
N ASN A 292 -2.57 -15.49 17.47
CA ASN A 292 -1.91 -15.01 16.26
C ASN A 292 -1.52 -13.53 16.37
N TRP A 293 -0.26 -13.21 16.11
CA TRP A 293 0.21 -11.83 15.99
C TRP A 293 -0.17 -11.25 14.63
N LEU A 294 -1.17 -10.37 14.62
CA LEU A 294 -1.71 -9.76 13.42
C LEU A 294 -1.32 -8.27 13.32
N ILE A 295 -1.05 -7.80 12.11
CA ILE A 295 -0.77 -6.40 11.80
C ILE A 295 -2.08 -5.61 11.93
N THR A 296 -2.14 -4.73 12.92
CA THR A 296 -3.22 -3.76 13.14
C THR A 296 -2.85 -2.37 12.63
N GLY A 297 -1.58 -2.13 12.28
CA GLY A 297 -1.16 -0.88 11.66
C GLY A 297 0.04 -1.06 10.73
N GLU A 298 0.03 -0.38 9.59
CA GLU A 298 1.16 -0.31 8.64
C GLU A 298 1.33 1.14 8.20
N ARG A 299 2.55 1.70 8.30
CA ARG A 299 2.86 3.02 7.76
C ARG A 299 4.36 3.19 7.51
N ASP A 300 4.68 4.13 6.63
CA ASP A 300 6.04 4.61 6.45
C ASP A 300 6.24 5.89 7.29
N LEU A 301 7.30 5.92 8.09
CA LEU A 301 7.67 7.01 8.99
C LEU A 301 8.58 8.03 8.32
N LYS A 302 9.46 7.57 7.41
CA LYS A 302 10.43 8.41 6.73
C LYS A 302 10.79 7.80 5.38
N VAL A 303 10.84 8.61 4.34
CA VAL A 303 11.41 8.21 3.04
C VAL A 303 12.90 8.61 3.04
N TYR A 304 13.78 7.66 2.72
CA TYR A 304 15.20 7.96 2.52
C TYR A 304 15.48 8.30 1.06
N TYR A 305 14.98 7.49 0.13
CA TYR A 305 15.06 7.76 -1.32
C TYR A 305 14.03 6.93 -2.09
N THR A 306 13.71 7.37 -3.31
CA THR A 306 12.92 6.67 -4.33
C THR A 306 13.50 6.95 -5.72
N LYS A 307 13.55 5.96 -6.58
CA LYS A 307 14.01 6.05 -7.97
C LYS A 307 13.14 5.21 -8.88
#